data_AF-A0A658NSD1-F1
#
_entry.id   AF-A0A658NSD1-F1
#
_cell.length_a   1.000
_cell.length_b   1.000
_cell.length_c   1.000
_cell.angle_alpha   90.00
_cell.angle_beta   90.00
_cell.angle_gamma   90.00
#
_symmetry.space_group_name_H-M   'P 1'
#
loop_
_entity.id
_entity.type
_entity.pdbx_description
1 polymer ?
#
loop_
_entity_poly.entity_id
_entity_poly.type
_entity_poly.pdbx_seq_one_letter_code
_entity_poly.pdbx_strand_id
1 'polypeptide(L)'
;SQTLLATTPTEAVSVANHLGYPLAMKGLPAGRGVRLQLRSAPEIALAYRELTANGAEAVLLEPHIDKPEGRWRAAGIRRDRLFGPVIS
;
A
#
# COMPACT_ATOMS: atom_id res chain seq x y z
N SER A 1 7.10 -8.20 -5.84
CA SER A 1 6.95 -7.50 -4.55
C SER A 1 5.79 -8.10 -3.80
N GLN A 2 5.97 -8.34 -2.50
CA GLN A 2 4.94 -8.92 -1.64
C GLN A 2 4.15 -7.79 -0.98
N THR A 3 2.82 -7.89 -0.99
CA THR A 3 1.91 -6.98 -0.27
C THR A 3 1.20 -7.78 0.81
N LEU A 4 1.22 -7.29 2.05
CA LEU A 4 0.65 -7.97 3.21
C LEU A 4 -0.39 -7.08 3.90
N LEU A 5 -1.45 -7.71 4.41
CA LEU A 5 -2.52 -7.06 5.16
C LEU A 5 -2.14 -7.03 6.65
N ALA A 6 -2.50 -5.94 7.33
CA ALA A 6 -2.52 -5.87 8.79
C ALA A 6 -3.78 -5.15 9.28
N THR A 7 -4.39 -5.70 10.32
CA THR A 7 -5.62 -5.21 10.97
C THR A 7 -5.39 -4.71 12.39
N THR A 8 -4.15 -4.78 12.88
CA THR A 8 -3.74 -4.20 14.17
C THR A 8 -2.39 -3.47 14.07
N PRO A 9 -2.09 -2.52 14.99
CA PRO A 9 -0.80 -1.84 15.01
C PRO A 9 0.39 -2.79 15.21
N THR A 10 0.25 -3.79 16.09
CA THR A 10 1.30 -4.78 16.38
C THR A 10 1.56 -5.68 15.18
N GLU A 11 0.49 -6.13 14.51
CA GLU A 11 0.61 -6.90 13.28
C GLU A 11 1.29 -6.08 12.18
N ALA A 12 0.94 -4.80 12.02
CA ALA A 12 1.57 -3.91 11.04
C ALA A 12 3.08 -3.78 11.27
N VAL A 13 3.52 -3.67 12.53
CA VAL A 13 4.96 -3.63 12.87
C VAL A 13 5.63 -4.99 12.63
N SER A 14 4.97 -6.10 12.97
CA SER A 14 5.49 -7.45 12.72
C SER A 14 5.69 -7.72 11.22
N VAL A 15 4.67 -7.38 10.42
CA VAL A 15 4.71 -7.42 8.95
C VAL A 15 5.83 -6.54 8.41
N ALA A 16 5.99 -5.33 8.96
CA ALA A 16 7.05 -4.42 8.54
C ALA A 16 8.46 -4.98 8.80
N ASN A 17 8.68 -5.56 9.99
CA ASN A 17 9.95 -6.20 10.32
C ASN A 17 10.24 -7.42 9.43
N HIS A 18 9.20 -8.14 9.01
CA HIS A 18 9.33 -9.26 8.08
C HIS A 18 9.67 -8.82 6.65
N LEU A 19 9.00 -7.78 6.14
CA LEU A 19 9.21 -7.27 4.78
C LEU A 19 10.51 -6.45 4.63
N GLY A 20 11.00 -5.86 5.72
CA GLY A 20 12.14 -4.95 5.71
C GLY A 20 11.77 -3.54 5.27
N TYR A 21 12.66 -2.57 5.56
CA TYR A 21 12.44 -1.14 5.30
C TYR A 21 13.24 -0.66 4.07
N PRO A 22 12.79 0.39 3.35
CA PRO A 22 11.58 1.20 3.59
C PRO A 22 10.28 0.59 3.03
N LEU A 23 9.14 0.99 3.58
CA LEU A 23 7.81 0.48 3.22
C LEU A 23 6.84 1.59 2.80
N ALA A 24 5.87 1.20 1.98
CA ALA A 24 4.65 1.94 1.73
C ALA A 24 3.48 1.29 2.49
N MET A 25 2.55 2.12 2.97
CA MET A 25 1.35 1.70 3.70
C MET A 25 0.11 2.37 3.09
N LYS A 26 -0.94 1.59 2.82
CA LYS A 26 -2.21 2.08 2.28
C LYS A 26 -3.37 1.66 3.17
N GLY A 27 -4.23 2.60 3.54
CA GLY A 27 -5.44 2.31 4.30
C GLY A 27 -6.54 1.66 3.44
N LEU A 28 -7.30 0.75 4.04
CA LEU A 28 -8.49 0.11 3.48
C LEU A 28 -9.76 0.52 4.26
N PRO A 29 -10.93 0.69 3.61
CA PRO A 29 -11.16 0.59 2.16
C PRO A 29 -10.41 1.68 1.37
N ALA A 30 -10.46 1.63 0.03
CA ALA A 30 -9.77 2.61 -0.79
C ALA A 30 -10.20 4.06 -0.46
N GLY A 31 -9.26 5.01 -0.58
CA GLY A 31 -9.49 6.42 -0.25
C GLY A 31 -9.12 6.83 1.17
N ARG A 32 -8.63 5.90 2.00
CA ARG A 32 -8.24 6.17 3.41
C ARG A 32 -6.81 6.70 3.59
N GLY A 33 -6.13 7.00 2.49
CA GLY A 33 -4.79 7.58 2.48
C GLY A 33 -3.68 6.57 2.25
N VAL A 34 -2.51 7.13 1.96
CA VAL A 34 -1.26 6.41 1.70
C VAL A 34 -0.14 7.09 2.49
N ARG A 35 0.80 6.29 2.99
CA ARG A 35 2.07 6.73 3.57
C ARG A 35 3.19 6.02 2.81
N LEU A 36 4.21 6.77 2.45
CA LEU A 36 5.33 6.26 1.66
C LEU A 36 6.61 6.38 2.49
N GLN A 37 7.62 5.61 2.10
CA GLN A 37 8.97 5.75 2.61
C GLN A 37 9.07 5.65 4.14
N LEU A 38 8.29 4.75 4.75
CA LEU A 38 8.35 4.47 6.19
C LEU A 38 9.61 3.65 6.49
N ARG A 39 10.50 4.15 7.34
CA ARG A 39 11.86 3.62 7.53
C ARG A 39 12.09 2.91 8.86
N SER A 40 11.09 2.90 9.74
CA SER A 40 11.24 2.36 11.09
C SER A 40 9.93 1.83 11.67
N ALA A 41 10.02 0.97 12.68
CA ALA A 41 8.85 0.45 13.40
C ALA A 41 8.00 1.56 14.07
N PRO A 42 8.58 2.60 14.70
CA PRO A 42 7.81 3.72 15.20
C PRO A 42 7.03 4.47 14.12
N GLU A 43 7.63 4.67 12.94
CA GLU A 43 6.94 5.30 11.79
C GLU A 43 5.77 4.44 11.30
N ILE A 44 5.92 3.11 11.26
CA ILE A 44 4.83 2.18 10.93
C ILE A 44 3.68 2.30 11.93
N ALA A 45 3.99 2.26 13.23
CA ALA A 45 2.97 2.37 14.27
C ALA A 45 2.24 3.72 14.23
N LEU A 46 2.96 4.81 13.95
CA LEU A 46 2.38 6.14 13.78
C LEU A 46 1.49 6.21 12.54
N ALA A 47 1.99 5.76 11.38
CA ALA A 47 1.25 5.72 10.13
C ALA A 47 -0.04 4.90 10.24
N TYR A 48 0.02 3.76 10.93
CA TYR A 48 -1.16 2.94 11.20
C TYR A 48 -2.22 3.74 11.97
N ARG A 49 -1.84 4.36 13.10
CA ARG A 49 -2.76 5.17 13.91
C ARG A 49 -3.38 6.30 13.08
N GLU A 50 -2.59 7.02 12.30
CA GLU A 50 -3.08 8.10 11.44
C GLU A 50 -4.09 7.61 10.39
N LEU A 51 -3.81 6.49 9.72
CA LEU A 51 -4.73 5.93 8.73
C LEU A 51 -6.02 5.42 9.38
N THR A 52 -5.93 4.77 10.54
CA THR A 52 -7.13 4.34 11.28
C THR A 52 -7.95 5.53 11.79
N ALA A 53 -7.31 6.62 12.22
CA ALA A 53 -8.00 7.87 12.57
C ALA A 53 -8.74 8.48 11.36
N ASN A 54 -8.27 8.23 10.14
CA ASN A 54 -8.94 8.61 8.89
C ASN A 54 -10.02 7.60 8.42
N GLY A 55 -10.35 6.63 9.27
CA GLY A 55 -11.38 5.61 9.02
C GLY A 55 -10.86 4.41 8.22
N ALA A 56 -9.55 4.14 8.22
CA ALA A 56 -9.05 2.85 7.74
C ALA A 56 -9.38 1.74 8.74
N GLU A 57 -9.92 0.63 8.25
CA GLU A 57 -10.22 -0.58 9.03
C GLU A 57 -9.03 -1.55 9.04
N ALA A 58 -8.21 -1.49 8.00
CA ALA A 58 -6.99 -2.28 7.84
C ALA A 58 -5.98 -1.50 6.99
N VAL A 59 -4.73 -1.99 6.95
CA VAL A 59 -3.69 -1.44 6.08
C VAL A 59 -3.03 -2.52 5.24
N LEU A 60 -2.63 -2.15 4.02
CA LEU A 60 -1.73 -2.94 3.18
C LEU A 60 -0.32 -2.38 3.30
N LEU A 61 0.66 -3.25 3.46
CA LEU A 61 2.08 -2.95 3.54
C LEU A 61 2.83 -3.61 2.38
N GLU A 62 3.75 -2.86 1.77
CA GLU A 62 4.62 -3.36 0.70
C GLU A 62 5.97 -2.64 0.68
N PRO A 63 7.04 -3.27 0.15
CA PRO A 63 8.32 -2.60 -0.10
C PRO A 63 8.15 -1.30 -0.88
N HIS A 64 8.71 -0.21 -0.35
CA HIS A 64 8.71 1.06 -1.05
C HIS A 64 9.67 1.00 -2.23
N ILE A 65 9.14 1.21 -3.43
CA ILE A 65 9.92 1.29 -4.66
C ILE A 65 10.13 2.76 -5.00
N ASP A 66 11.39 3.19 -4.92
CA ASP A 66 11.82 4.49 -5.42
C ASP A 66 12.46 4.33 -6.81
N LYS A 67 11.91 5.04 -7.79
CA LYS A 67 12.42 5.06 -9.18
C LYS A 67 12.46 6.52 -9.63
N PRO A 68 13.53 7.26 -9.37
CA PRO A 68 13.61 8.70 -9.65
C PRO A 68 13.47 9.03 -11.15
N GLU A 69 13.99 8.17 -12.03
CA GLU A 69 13.81 8.28 -13.49
C GLU A 69 12.62 7.44 -13.99
N GLY A 70 11.90 6.80 -13.07
CA GLY A 70 10.76 5.96 -13.37
C GLY A 70 9.56 6.78 -13.86
N ARG A 71 8.82 6.21 -14.80
CA ARG A 71 7.56 6.77 -15.28
C ARG A 71 6.40 5.90 -14.86
N TRP A 72 5.38 6.50 -14.25
CA TRP A 72 4.12 5.80 -14.01
C TRP A 72 3.44 5.46 -15.33
N ARG A 73 2.88 4.26 -15.40
CA ARG A 73 2.11 3.78 -16.54
C ARG A 73 0.81 3.20 -16.00
N ALA A 74 -0.30 3.71 -16.51
CA ALA A 74 -1.60 3.12 -16.30
C ALA A 74 -1.88 2.17 -17.45
N ALA A 75 -2.34 0.97 -17.13
CA ALA A 75 -2.91 0.04 -18.07
C ALA A 75 -4.13 -0.57 -17.40
N GLY A 76 -5.24 -0.64 -18.12
CA GLY A 76 -6.48 -1.25 -17.69
C GLY A 76 -6.90 -2.34 -18.67
N ILE A 77 -7.69 -3.29 -18.19
CA ILE A 77 -8.39 -4.24 -19.04
C ILE A 77 -9.86 -3.91 -18.93
N ARG A 78 -10.49 -3.59 -20.06
CA ARG A 78 -11.93 -3.36 -20.14
C ARG A 78 -12.57 -4.37 -21.07
N ARG A 79 -13.82 -4.71 -20.78
CA ARG A 79 -14.63 -5.52 -21.71
C ARG A 79 -15.18 -4.60 -22.78
N ASP A 80 -14.80 -4.85 -24.03
CA ASP A 80 -15.34 -4.23 -25.22
C ASP A 80 -16.42 -5.14 -25.83
N ARG A 81 -17.49 -4.54 -26.36
CA ARG A 81 -18.63 -5.27 -26.91
C ARG A 81 -18.27 -6.02 -28.20
N LEU A 82 -17.38 -5.46 -29.02
CA LEU A 82 -17.00 -6.01 -30.32
C LEU A 82 -15.73 -6.85 -30.23
N PHE A 83 -14.75 -6.36 -29.49
CA PHE A 83 -13.40 -6.95 -29.46
C PHE A 83 -13.14 -7.88 -28.28
N GLY A 84 -14.07 -8.00 -27.32
CA GLY A 84 -13.83 -8.77 -26.09
C GLY A 84 -12.93 -8.01 -25.10
N PRO A 85 -12.06 -8.67 -24.31
CA PRO A 85 -11.15 -7.98 -23.40
C PRO A 85 -10.11 -7.13 -24.17
N VAL A 86 -10.03 -5.84 -23.86
CA VAL A 86 -9.10 -4.89 -24.49
C VAL A 86 -8.21 -4.25 -23.43
N ILE A 87 -6.91 -4.15 -23.72
CA ILE A 87 -5.94 -3.39 -22.92
C ILE A 87 -5.96 -1.93 -23.36
N SER A 88 -6.06 -1.01 -22.40
CA SER A 88 -6.04 0.44 -22.62
C SER A 88 -5.09 1.14 -21.66
#